data_AF-A0A022VS35-F1
#
_entry.id   AF-A0A022VS35-F1
#
_cell.length_a   1.000
_cell.length_b   1.000
_cell.length_c   1.000
_cell.angle_alpha   90.00
_cell.angle_beta   90.00
_cell.angle_gamma   90.00
#
_symmetry.space_group_name_H-M   'P 1'
#
loop_
_entity.id
_entity.type
_entity.pdbx_description
1 polymer ?
#
loop_
_entity_poly.entity_id
_entity_poly.type
_entity_poly.pdbx_seq_one_letter_code
_entity_poly.pdbx_strand_id
1 'polypeptide(L)'
;MGKLIGPQLRSLWSGPKVKLMHAASPNSTPQGLLNAIPRNMVAYFSPVLKDCFPAAGVAHANRRGCDGEKIATIYGSLKPAFKIIFNWMMKSCEGQGLVWIERMNYTKYARVFEAAKILSVDLVCEDMLNRMNKMANTQIRVDDVRLIYNFFPKDSEPRQIVIRSIGDAVFERRLRGWAQYKEFKIQCRDYDYDIYEYVEKKRRAVAKEERKLRQLEKKGKGGPAGRMSLPQDWEAEATKDQETEDTVTIKRVTGVVSRKGKRGKPTYVSVTLDKFGVDNADYRPEY
;
A
#
# COMPACT_ATOMS: atom_id res chain seq x y z
N MET A 1 -5.95 16.31 5.06
CA MET A 1 -5.61 17.54 4.32
C MET A 1 -6.87 18.07 3.66
N GLY A 2 -7.15 19.38 3.76
CA GLY A 2 -8.34 19.99 3.13
C GLY A 2 -8.33 19.82 1.61
N LYS A 3 -9.51 19.81 0.98
CA LYS A 3 -9.63 19.70 -0.49
C LYS A 3 -8.92 20.90 -1.14
N LEU A 4 -7.83 20.63 -1.86
CA LEU A 4 -7.14 21.64 -2.66
C LEU A 4 -7.99 21.99 -3.88
N ILE A 5 -8.60 23.16 -3.84
CA ILE A 5 -9.46 23.66 -4.92
C ILE A 5 -8.61 24.44 -5.94
N GLY A 6 -8.94 24.27 -7.23
CA GLY A 6 -8.19 24.83 -8.37
C GLY A 6 -7.77 26.31 -8.24
N PRO A 7 -8.62 27.22 -7.75
CA PRO A 7 -8.25 28.63 -7.57
C PRO A 7 -7.10 28.85 -6.57
N GLN A 8 -7.07 28.09 -5.46
CA GLN A 8 -5.99 28.18 -4.48
C GLN A 8 -4.66 27.73 -5.09
N LEU A 9 -4.67 26.63 -5.83
CA LEU A 9 -3.48 26.15 -6.53
C LEU A 9 -3.01 27.13 -7.63
N ARG A 10 -3.95 27.78 -8.33
CA ARG A 10 -3.61 28.80 -9.33
C ARG A 10 -2.88 29.99 -8.73
N SER A 11 -3.21 30.40 -7.50
CA SER A 11 -2.50 31.49 -6.82
C SER A 11 -1.00 31.23 -6.64
N LEU A 12 -0.59 29.95 -6.58
CA LEU A 12 0.81 29.54 -6.41
C LEU A 12 1.69 29.79 -7.65
N TRP A 13 1.10 30.04 -8.82
CA TRP A 13 1.84 30.45 -10.02
C TRP A 13 2.44 31.86 -9.92
N SER A 14 1.92 32.68 -9.00
CA SER A 14 2.40 34.04 -8.78
C SER A 14 3.65 34.07 -7.90
N GLY A 15 4.37 35.20 -7.93
CA GLY A 15 5.50 35.48 -7.04
C GLY A 15 6.88 35.31 -7.68
N PRO A 16 7.95 35.37 -6.87
CA PRO A 16 9.32 35.32 -7.36
C PRO A 16 9.66 33.96 -7.97
N LYS A 17 10.50 33.97 -8.99
CA LYS A 17 10.99 32.74 -9.65
C LYS A 17 12.34 32.35 -9.09
N VAL A 18 12.53 31.05 -8.88
CA VAL A 18 13.78 30.45 -8.42
C VAL A 18 14.32 29.47 -9.46
N LYS A 19 15.61 29.17 -9.35
CA LYS A 19 16.33 28.20 -10.16
C LYS A 19 16.54 26.92 -9.35
N LEU A 20 16.20 25.79 -9.95
CA LEU A 20 16.46 24.48 -9.37
C LEU A 20 17.57 23.78 -10.14
N MET A 21 18.53 23.24 -9.40
CA MET A 21 19.64 22.45 -9.90
C MET A 21 19.50 21.00 -9.42
N HIS A 22 20.10 20.07 -10.15
CA HIS A 22 20.16 18.65 -9.79
C HIS A 22 21.60 18.15 -9.82
N ALA A 23 21.97 17.35 -8.83
CA ALA A 23 23.24 16.64 -8.77
C ALA A 23 22.98 15.21 -8.27
N ALA A 24 23.66 14.21 -8.84
CA ALA A 24 23.48 12.82 -8.41
C ALA A 24 23.99 12.59 -6.97
N SER A 25 25.05 13.31 -6.58
CA SER A 25 25.61 13.30 -5.24
C SER A 25 26.07 14.70 -4.82
N PRO A 26 26.30 14.96 -3.52
CA PRO A 26 26.77 16.25 -3.04
C PRO A 26 28.10 16.73 -3.64
N ASN A 27 28.89 15.81 -4.19
CA ASN A 27 30.21 16.07 -4.77
C ASN A 27 30.18 16.15 -6.31
N SER A 28 29.04 15.85 -6.94
CA SER A 28 28.89 15.94 -8.39
C SER A 28 28.54 17.35 -8.84
N THR A 29 29.01 17.73 -10.04
CA THR A 29 28.73 19.04 -10.64
C THR A 29 27.22 19.23 -10.85
N PRO A 30 26.59 20.26 -10.23
CA PRO A 30 25.18 20.52 -10.40
C PRO A 30 24.82 20.88 -11.84
N GLN A 31 23.73 20.31 -12.34
CA GLN A 31 23.15 20.61 -13.64
C GLN A 31 21.81 21.31 -13.50
N GLY A 32 21.49 22.23 -14.41
CA GLY A 32 20.18 22.90 -14.42
C GLY A 32 19.04 21.90 -14.55
N LEU A 33 18.10 21.94 -13.59
CA LEU A 33 16.86 21.17 -13.63
C LEU A 33 15.72 22.02 -14.19
N LEU A 34 15.49 23.19 -13.60
CA LEU A 34 14.54 24.20 -14.04
C LEU A 34 15.14 25.59 -13.82
N ASN A 35 15.17 26.42 -14.86
CA ASN A 35 15.80 27.74 -14.79
C ASN A 35 14.92 28.78 -14.09
N ALA A 36 13.60 28.63 -14.16
CA ALA A 36 12.65 29.56 -13.57
C ALA A 36 11.36 28.80 -13.19
N ILE A 37 11.10 28.68 -11.89
CA ILE A 37 9.88 28.08 -11.34
C ILE A 37 9.34 28.97 -10.21
N PRO A 38 8.01 29.16 -10.06
CA PRO A 38 7.45 29.96 -8.97
C PRO A 38 7.83 29.40 -7.59
N ARG A 39 8.44 30.25 -6.74
CA ARG A 39 8.84 29.89 -5.36
C ARG A 39 7.67 29.41 -4.53
N ASN A 40 6.53 30.10 -4.64
CA ASN A 40 5.33 29.80 -3.87
C ASN A 40 4.83 28.38 -4.14
N MET A 41 4.85 27.94 -5.41
CA MET A 41 4.47 26.60 -5.79
C MET A 41 5.41 25.53 -5.20
N VAL A 42 6.72 25.68 -5.37
CA VAL A 42 7.66 24.65 -4.88
C VAL A 42 7.72 24.59 -3.35
N ALA A 43 7.62 25.73 -2.67
CA ALA A 43 7.55 25.81 -1.21
C ALA A 43 6.22 25.27 -0.66
N TYR A 44 5.15 25.31 -1.45
CA TYR A 44 3.86 24.74 -1.06
C TYR A 44 3.89 23.21 -1.08
N PHE A 45 4.37 22.61 -2.17
CA PHE A 45 4.35 21.15 -2.32
C PHE A 45 5.50 20.43 -1.62
N SER A 46 6.64 21.10 -1.41
CA SER A 46 7.85 20.48 -0.87
C SER A 46 8.31 21.24 0.38
N PRO A 47 8.15 20.66 1.58
CA PRO A 47 8.74 21.19 2.80
C PRO A 47 10.25 21.39 2.67
N VAL A 48 10.94 20.50 1.96
CA VAL A 48 12.38 20.60 1.69
C VAL A 48 12.73 21.89 0.95
N LEU A 49 11.96 22.24 -0.09
CA LEU A 49 12.19 23.46 -0.85
C LEU A 49 11.67 24.70 -0.12
N LYS A 50 10.64 24.57 0.72
CA LYS A 50 10.19 25.65 1.61
C LYS A 50 11.32 26.11 2.52
N ASP A 51 12.08 25.18 3.09
CA ASP A 51 13.23 25.48 3.95
C ASP A 51 14.40 26.11 3.18
N CYS A 52 14.56 25.78 1.90
CA CYS A 52 15.59 26.39 1.04
C CYS A 52 15.28 27.83 0.63
N PHE A 53 14.02 28.24 0.76
CA PHE A 53 13.57 29.60 0.46
C PHE A 53 12.72 30.13 1.63
N PRO A 54 13.34 30.45 2.79
CA PRO A 54 12.64 30.93 3.96
C PRO A 54 12.13 32.37 3.80
N ALA A 55 11.02 32.70 4.45
CA ALA A 55 10.59 34.10 4.54
C ALA A 55 11.55 34.88 5.45
N ALA A 56 11.62 36.20 5.27
CA ALA A 56 12.49 37.07 6.07
C ALA A 56 12.18 36.91 7.57
N GLY A 57 13.21 36.74 8.40
CA GLY A 57 13.08 36.59 9.85
C GLY A 57 12.60 35.21 10.33
N VAL A 58 12.41 34.23 9.43
CA VAL A 58 11.99 32.87 9.80
C VAL A 58 13.21 31.97 10.01
N ALA A 59 13.27 31.33 11.18
CA ALA A 59 14.26 30.30 11.48
C ALA A 59 14.12 29.14 10.48
N HIS A 60 15.22 28.73 9.87
CA HIS A 60 15.23 27.69 8.84
C HIS A 60 16.50 26.83 8.94
N ALA A 61 16.40 25.60 8.46
CA ALA A 61 17.55 24.72 8.37
C ALA A 61 18.46 25.19 7.24
N ASN A 62 19.75 25.41 7.53
CA ASN A 62 20.73 25.69 6.50
C ASN A 62 21.01 24.41 5.70
N ARG A 63 20.33 24.25 4.58
CA ARG A 63 20.43 23.07 3.72
C ARG A 63 21.57 23.26 2.71
N ARG A 64 22.48 22.29 2.64
CA ARG A 64 23.55 22.25 1.63
C ARG A 64 22.95 22.38 0.23
N GLY A 65 23.54 23.25 -0.59
CA GLY A 65 23.12 23.47 -1.97
C GLY A 65 22.00 24.49 -2.15
N CYS A 66 21.52 25.12 -1.06
CA CYS A 66 20.55 26.22 -1.10
C CYS A 66 21.24 27.54 -0.76
N ASP A 67 20.93 28.59 -1.53
CA ASP A 67 21.47 29.95 -1.31
C ASP A 67 20.56 30.81 -0.41
N GLY A 68 19.40 30.26 0.01
CA GLY A 68 18.41 30.94 0.84
C GLY A 68 17.48 31.89 0.07
N GLU A 69 17.69 32.13 -1.21
CA GLU A 69 16.98 33.17 -1.96
C GLU A 69 16.49 32.72 -3.35
N LYS A 70 17.41 32.27 -4.22
CA LYS A 70 17.18 32.14 -5.67
C LYS A 70 17.53 30.78 -6.25
N ILE A 71 18.42 30.01 -5.61
CA ILE A 71 18.98 28.77 -6.15
C ILE A 71 18.91 27.67 -5.09
N ALA A 72 18.32 26.54 -5.47
CA ALA A 72 18.38 25.31 -4.69
C ALA A 72 18.89 24.14 -5.53
N THR A 73 19.84 23.38 -4.98
CA THR A 73 20.39 22.17 -5.57
C THR A 73 19.83 20.94 -4.87
N ILE A 74 19.14 20.09 -5.63
CA ILE A 74 18.58 18.83 -5.16
C ILE A 74 19.57 17.71 -5.45
N TYR A 75 19.91 16.94 -4.42
CA TYR A 75 20.85 15.83 -4.51
C TYR A 75 20.15 14.46 -4.54
N GLY A 76 20.74 13.50 -5.26
CA GLY A 76 20.27 12.12 -5.32
C GLY A 76 19.29 11.85 -6.47
N SER A 77 18.80 10.60 -6.54
CA SER A 77 17.91 10.06 -7.56
C SER A 77 18.25 10.47 -9.02
N LEU A 78 17.30 10.34 -9.94
CA LEU A 78 17.49 10.64 -11.36
C LEU A 78 16.82 11.96 -11.73
N LYS A 79 17.55 12.82 -12.47
CA LYS A 79 17.04 14.09 -13.01
C LYS A 79 15.66 13.98 -13.68
N PRO A 80 15.37 12.97 -14.52
CA PRO A 80 14.05 12.83 -15.16
C PRO A 80 12.91 12.58 -14.16
N ALA A 81 13.17 11.94 -13.03
CA ALA A 81 12.14 11.69 -12.01
C ALA A 81 11.68 13.01 -11.36
N PHE A 82 12.62 13.90 -11.04
CA PHE A 82 12.27 15.24 -10.57
C PHE A 82 11.49 16.05 -11.60
N LYS A 83 11.86 15.97 -12.89
CA LYS A 83 11.11 16.64 -13.96
C LYS A 83 9.64 16.21 -13.99
N ILE A 84 9.34 14.93 -13.78
CA ILE A 84 7.96 14.43 -13.70
C ILE A 84 7.21 15.10 -12.55
N ILE A 85 7.83 15.18 -11.37
CA ILE A 85 7.22 15.79 -10.18
C ILE A 85 6.97 17.29 -10.41
N PHE A 86 7.96 18.04 -10.90
CA PHE A 86 7.78 19.47 -11.12
C PHE A 86 6.79 19.77 -12.25
N ASN A 87 6.76 18.97 -13.32
CA ASN A 87 5.73 19.08 -14.35
C ASN A 87 4.34 18.81 -13.78
N TRP A 88 4.21 17.83 -12.88
CA TRP A 88 2.96 17.57 -12.17
C TRP A 88 2.55 18.76 -11.28
N MET A 89 3.47 19.39 -10.56
CA MET A 89 3.20 20.59 -9.76
C MET A 89 2.71 21.75 -10.64
N MET A 90 3.41 22.04 -11.74
CA MET A 90 3.06 23.12 -12.67
C MET A 90 1.67 22.92 -13.26
N LYS A 91 1.40 21.73 -13.83
CA LYS A 91 0.09 21.37 -14.39
C LYS A 91 -1.02 21.45 -13.34
N SER A 92 -0.75 21.00 -12.11
CA SER A 92 -1.74 21.08 -11.03
C SER A 92 -2.12 22.52 -10.67
N CYS A 93 -1.22 23.46 -10.89
CA CYS A 93 -1.44 24.88 -10.60
C CYS A 93 -2.00 25.67 -11.80
N GLU A 94 -2.19 25.07 -12.97
CA GLU A 94 -2.83 25.72 -14.13
C GLU A 94 -4.34 26.00 -13.92
N GLY A 95 -4.89 25.58 -12.78
CA GLY A 95 -6.24 25.90 -12.29
C GLY A 95 -7.28 24.79 -12.48
N GLN A 96 -6.87 23.64 -13.00
CA GLN A 96 -7.71 22.43 -13.06
C GLN A 96 -7.71 21.63 -11.75
N GLY A 97 -6.90 22.04 -10.76
CA GLY A 97 -6.67 21.27 -9.53
C GLY A 97 -5.57 20.24 -9.70
N LEU A 98 -5.42 19.33 -8.74
CA LEU A 98 -4.42 18.27 -8.80
C LEU A 98 -4.64 17.37 -10.02
N VAL A 99 -3.63 17.27 -10.88
CA VAL A 99 -3.67 16.38 -12.06
C VAL A 99 -3.09 15.01 -11.75
N TRP A 100 -3.42 14.02 -12.58
CA TRP A 100 -2.84 12.70 -12.46
C TRP A 100 -1.45 12.62 -13.09
N ILE A 101 -0.54 11.91 -12.43
CA ILE A 101 0.71 11.49 -13.07
C ILE A 101 0.39 10.37 -14.08
N GLU A 102 0.96 10.51 -15.28
CA GLU A 102 0.79 9.58 -16.39
C GLU A 102 1.16 8.13 -16.01
N ARG A 103 0.57 7.17 -16.73
CA ARG A 103 0.84 5.76 -16.48
C ARG A 103 2.27 5.41 -16.90
N MET A 104 2.97 4.69 -16.03
CA MET A 104 4.36 4.30 -16.23
C MET A 104 4.57 2.83 -15.82
N ASN A 105 5.75 2.29 -16.14
CA ASN A 105 6.15 0.97 -15.66
C ASN A 105 6.62 1.05 -14.20
N TYR A 106 6.81 -0.13 -13.59
CA TYR A 106 7.12 -0.24 -12.18
C TYR A 106 8.42 0.49 -11.81
N THR A 107 9.47 0.32 -12.63
CA THR A 107 10.77 0.95 -12.37
C THR A 107 10.69 2.47 -12.39
N LYS A 108 9.94 3.05 -13.34
CA LYS A 108 9.73 4.51 -13.39
C LYS A 108 8.95 5.00 -12.17
N TYR A 109 7.92 4.27 -11.72
CA TYR A 109 7.23 4.60 -10.47
C TYR A 109 8.16 4.56 -9.26
N ALA A 110 9.04 3.56 -9.16
CA ALA A 110 10.03 3.47 -8.09
C ALA A 110 10.99 4.68 -8.07
N ARG A 111 11.41 5.16 -9.23
CA ARG A 111 12.28 6.36 -9.36
C ARG A 111 11.56 7.65 -8.99
N VAL A 112 10.31 7.81 -9.42
CA VAL A 112 9.50 8.97 -9.04
C VAL A 112 9.19 8.94 -7.54
N PHE A 113 8.94 7.77 -6.97
CA PHE A 113 8.77 7.59 -5.53
C PHE A 113 10.02 8.01 -4.74
N GLU A 114 11.21 7.56 -5.14
CA GLU A 114 12.48 7.97 -4.52
C GLU A 114 12.69 9.50 -4.58
N ALA A 115 12.47 10.11 -5.75
CA ALA A 115 12.57 11.55 -5.93
C ALA A 115 11.54 12.32 -5.08
N ALA A 116 10.31 11.80 -4.96
CA ALA A 116 9.26 12.40 -4.14
C ALA A 116 9.60 12.33 -2.65
N LYS A 117 10.21 11.22 -2.18
CA LYS A 117 10.71 11.12 -0.80
C LYS A 117 11.80 12.15 -0.51
N ILE A 118 12.72 12.37 -1.45
CA ILE A 118 13.78 13.39 -1.31
C ILE A 118 13.19 14.80 -1.19
N LEU A 119 12.13 15.09 -1.95
CA LEU A 119 11.43 16.38 -1.89
C LEU A 119 10.38 16.48 -0.77
N SER A 120 10.09 15.37 -0.07
CA SER A 120 8.98 15.25 0.88
C SER A 120 7.63 15.68 0.28
N VAL A 121 7.33 15.21 -0.94
CA VAL A 121 6.05 15.47 -1.63
C VAL A 121 5.11 14.29 -1.40
N ASP A 122 4.42 14.29 -0.26
CA ASP A 122 3.65 13.13 0.24
C ASP A 122 2.58 12.66 -0.74
N LEU A 123 1.86 13.57 -1.40
CA LEU A 123 0.84 13.24 -2.40
C LEU A 123 1.38 12.37 -3.53
N VAL A 124 2.61 12.65 -3.98
CA VAL A 124 3.26 11.86 -5.03
C VAL A 124 3.81 10.56 -4.45
N CYS A 125 4.37 10.57 -3.25
CA CYS A 125 4.80 9.35 -2.56
C CYS A 125 3.66 8.32 -2.45
N GLU A 126 2.49 8.76 -1.97
CA GLU A 126 1.31 7.93 -1.80
C GLU A 126 0.78 7.40 -3.14
N ASP A 127 0.65 8.25 -4.17
CA ASP A 127 0.18 7.82 -5.49
C ASP A 127 1.13 6.77 -6.12
N MET A 128 2.44 7.02 -6.08
CA MET A 128 3.42 6.08 -6.64
C MET A 128 3.43 4.75 -5.87
N LEU A 129 3.35 4.80 -4.54
CA LEU A 129 3.29 3.61 -3.70
C LEU A 129 2.03 2.77 -3.96
N ASN A 130 0.88 3.43 -4.08
CA ASN A 130 -0.39 2.77 -4.40
C ASN A 130 -0.35 2.07 -5.75
N ARG A 131 0.21 2.74 -6.77
CA ARG A 131 0.34 2.16 -8.11
C ARG A 131 1.32 0.99 -8.15
N MET A 132 2.46 1.11 -7.47
CA MET A 132 3.43 0.01 -7.34
C MET A 132 2.80 -1.21 -6.66
N ASN A 133 2.06 -1.02 -5.56
CA ASN A 133 1.35 -2.12 -4.90
C ASN A 133 0.26 -2.74 -5.78
N LYS A 134 -0.48 -1.92 -6.54
CA LYS A 134 -1.47 -2.42 -7.50
C LYS A 134 -0.83 -3.29 -8.59
N MET A 135 0.36 -2.92 -9.08
CA MET A 135 1.11 -3.74 -10.02
C MET A 135 1.62 -5.04 -9.37
N ALA A 136 2.09 -4.95 -8.12
CA ALA A 136 2.58 -6.07 -7.32
C ALA A 136 1.52 -7.13 -7.03
N ASN A 137 0.25 -6.73 -6.86
CA ASN A 137 -0.87 -7.65 -6.64
C ASN A 137 -1.07 -8.64 -7.79
N THR A 138 -0.84 -8.20 -9.03
CA THR A 138 -0.87 -9.10 -10.19
C THR A 138 0.44 -9.89 -10.24
N GLN A 139 1.51 -9.23 -10.68
CA GLN A 139 2.89 -9.71 -10.71
C GLN A 139 3.73 -8.60 -11.36
N ILE A 140 4.86 -8.25 -10.77
CA ILE A 140 5.82 -7.36 -11.43
C ILE A 140 6.50 -8.12 -12.58
N ARG A 141 6.90 -7.42 -13.65
CA ARG A 141 7.58 -8.04 -14.80
C ARG A 141 9.06 -8.23 -14.51
N VAL A 142 9.66 -9.30 -15.05
CA VAL A 142 11.08 -9.63 -14.79
C VAL A 142 12.03 -8.51 -15.21
N ASP A 143 11.71 -7.77 -16.28
CA ASP A 143 12.51 -6.63 -16.75
C ASP A 143 12.57 -5.52 -15.70
N ASP A 144 11.45 -5.23 -15.04
CA ASP A 144 11.40 -4.28 -13.94
C ASP A 144 12.12 -4.84 -12.70
N VAL A 145 11.95 -6.14 -12.40
CA VAL A 145 12.66 -6.79 -11.28
C VAL A 145 14.18 -6.67 -11.45
N ARG A 146 14.71 -6.92 -12.65
CA ARG A 146 16.14 -6.74 -12.97
C ARG A 146 16.62 -5.33 -12.67
N LEU A 147 15.87 -4.33 -13.12
CA LEU A 147 16.21 -2.92 -12.89
C LEU A 147 16.14 -2.55 -11.41
N ILE A 148 15.15 -3.07 -10.68
CA ILE A 148 15.02 -2.82 -9.24
C ILE A 148 16.24 -3.38 -8.49
N TYR A 149 16.63 -4.62 -8.76
CA TYR A 149 17.81 -5.23 -8.12
C TYR A 149 19.12 -4.55 -8.52
N ASN A 150 19.21 -4.00 -9.74
CA ASN A 150 20.41 -3.30 -10.19
C ASN A 150 20.61 -1.92 -9.52
N PHE A 151 19.51 -1.28 -9.10
CA PHE A 151 19.54 0.14 -8.75
C PHE A 151 19.05 0.49 -7.36
N PHE A 152 18.35 -0.42 -6.68
CA PHE A 152 17.72 -0.14 -5.40
C PHE A 152 18.28 -1.07 -4.31
N PRO A 153 18.63 -0.53 -3.13
CA PRO A 153 19.15 -1.34 -2.02
C PRO A 153 18.07 -2.29 -1.49
N LYS A 154 18.50 -3.36 -0.79
CA LYS A 154 17.64 -4.43 -0.28
C LYS A 154 16.46 -3.89 0.52
N ASP A 155 16.75 -2.94 1.40
CA ASP A 155 15.87 -2.31 2.37
C ASP A 155 15.00 -1.18 1.80
N SER A 156 15.11 -0.89 0.49
CA SER A 156 14.23 0.07 -0.17
C SER A 156 12.81 -0.49 -0.37
N GLU A 157 11.81 0.38 -0.20
CA GLU A 157 10.40 0.05 -0.42
C GLU A 157 10.14 -0.61 -1.79
N PRO A 158 10.68 -0.09 -2.93
CA PRO A 158 10.45 -0.72 -4.23
C PRO A 158 10.98 -2.15 -4.33
N ARG A 159 12.13 -2.45 -3.69
CA ARG A 159 12.69 -3.82 -3.66
C ARG A 159 11.89 -4.72 -2.74
N GLN A 160 11.44 -4.23 -1.58
CA GLN A 160 10.57 -4.99 -0.67
C GLN A 160 9.23 -5.35 -1.31
N ILE A 161 8.61 -4.43 -2.07
CA ILE A 161 7.40 -4.72 -2.85
C ILE A 161 7.66 -5.81 -3.90
N VAL A 162 8.81 -5.78 -4.60
CA VAL A 162 9.21 -6.83 -5.56
C VAL A 162 9.35 -8.19 -4.88
N ILE A 163 10.08 -8.24 -3.75
CA ILE A 163 10.31 -9.47 -2.99
C ILE A 163 8.95 -10.08 -2.58
N ARG A 164 8.04 -9.27 -2.04
CA ARG A 164 6.69 -9.71 -1.69
C ARG A 164 5.91 -10.21 -2.91
N SER A 165 5.85 -9.43 -3.99
CA SER A 165 5.10 -9.78 -5.20
C SER A 165 5.51 -11.13 -5.78
N ILE A 166 6.82 -11.31 -5.97
CA ILE A 166 7.36 -12.53 -6.58
C ILE A 166 7.37 -13.69 -5.59
N GLY A 167 7.72 -13.44 -4.32
CA GLY A 167 7.71 -14.44 -3.28
C GLY A 167 6.31 -15.01 -3.02
N ASP A 168 5.28 -14.17 -3.02
CA ASP A 168 3.88 -14.61 -2.95
C ASP A 168 3.51 -15.46 -4.16
N ALA A 169 3.87 -15.02 -5.37
CA ALA A 169 3.60 -15.75 -6.59
C ALA A 169 4.31 -17.13 -6.66
N VAL A 170 5.52 -17.24 -6.11
CA VAL A 170 6.26 -18.50 -5.97
C VAL A 170 5.60 -19.41 -4.94
N PHE A 171 5.28 -18.86 -3.75
CA PHE A 171 4.63 -19.62 -2.68
C PHE A 171 3.27 -20.20 -3.12
N GLU A 172 2.46 -19.39 -3.83
CA GLU A 172 1.13 -19.75 -4.34
C GLU A 172 1.18 -20.53 -5.66
N ARG A 173 2.38 -20.83 -6.19
CA ARG A 173 2.58 -21.53 -7.48
C ARG A 173 1.86 -20.88 -8.67
N ARG A 174 1.77 -19.55 -8.66
CA ARG A 174 1.10 -18.74 -9.71
C ARG A 174 2.05 -17.87 -10.54
N LEU A 175 3.36 -18.01 -10.33
CA LEU A 175 4.38 -17.21 -11.03
C LEU A 175 4.32 -17.42 -12.55
N ARG A 176 3.99 -16.36 -13.28
CA ARG A 176 3.99 -16.31 -14.75
C ARG A 176 5.39 -16.01 -15.27
N GLY A 177 5.76 -16.60 -16.41
CA GLY A 177 7.08 -16.39 -17.01
C GLY A 177 8.22 -17.08 -16.26
N TRP A 178 7.93 -18.25 -15.66
CA TRP A 178 8.86 -19.01 -14.80
C TRP A 178 10.29 -19.11 -15.36
N ALA A 179 10.44 -19.41 -16.66
CA ALA A 179 11.75 -19.56 -17.31
C ALA A 179 12.61 -18.29 -17.19
N GLN A 180 12.01 -17.11 -17.37
CA GLN A 180 12.74 -15.83 -17.31
C GLN A 180 13.19 -15.51 -15.87
N TYR A 181 12.36 -15.86 -14.89
CA TYR A 181 12.69 -15.72 -13.47
C TYR A 181 13.74 -16.73 -13.00
N LYS A 182 13.70 -17.95 -13.53
CA LYS A 182 14.72 -18.97 -13.29
C LYS A 182 16.07 -18.52 -13.85
N GLU A 183 16.08 -17.97 -15.05
CA GLU A 183 17.29 -17.40 -15.65
C GLU A 183 17.83 -16.24 -14.82
N PHE A 184 16.96 -15.31 -14.39
CA PHE A 184 17.38 -14.20 -13.55
C PHE A 184 17.92 -14.66 -12.18
N LYS A 185 17.34 -15.71 -11.59
CA LYS A 185 17.85 -16.35 -10.37
C LYS A 185 19.31 -16.80 -10.50
N ILE A 186 19.68 -17.37 -11.66
CA ILE A 186 21.06 -17.80 -11.93
C ILE A 186 21.99 -16.58 -12.02
N GLN A 187 21.51 -15.49 -12.61
CA GLN A 187 22.29 -14.26 -12.85
C GLN A 187 22.40 -13.35 -11.62
N CYS A 188 21.46 -13.42 -10.67
CA CYS A 188 21.39 -12.53 -9.51
C CYS A 188 21.17 -13.33 -8.22
N ARG A 189 22.27 -13.58 -7.50
CA ARG A 189 22.28 -14.35 -6.24
C ARG A 189 21.46 -13.67 -5.13
N ASP A 190 21.54 -12.34 -5.07
CA ASP A 190 20.75 -11.51 -4.16
C ASP A 190 19.24 -11.77 -4.33
N TYR A 191 18.77 -11.79 -5.57
CA TYR A 191 17.38 -12.09 -5.88
C TYR A 191 17.01 -13.52 -5.46
N ASP A 192 17.87 -14.51 -5.71
CA ASP A 192 17.60 -15.87 -5.27
C ASP A 192 17.44 -15.95 -3.75
N TYR A 193 18.37 -15.34 -3.02
CA TYR A 193 18.38 -15.35 -1.57
C TYR A 193 17.16 -14.64 -1.00
N ASP A 194 16.84 -13.44 -1.49
CA ASP A 194 15.72 -12.64 -1.01
C ASP A 194 14.37 -13.36 -1.21
N ILE A 195 14.18 -14.01 -2.37
CA ILE A 195 12.95 -14.78 -2.64
C ILE A 195 12.90 -16.06 -1.80
N TYR A 196 14.02 -16.77 -1.66
CA TYR A 196 14.09 -17.96 -0.80
C TYR A 196 13.76 -17.62 0.67
N GLU A 197 14.41 -16.58 1.21
CA GLU A 197 14.22 -16.10 2.58
C GLU A 197 12.75 -15.74 2.82
N TYR A 198 12.14 -14.99 1.89
CA TYR A 198 10.74 -14.62 1.97
C TYR A 198 9.80 -15.85 1.97
N VAL A 199 10.00 -16.78 1.05
CA VAL A 199 9.16 -17.98 0.92
C VAL A 199 9.28 -18.87 2.15
N GLU A 200 10.48 -19.06 2.69
CA GLU A 200 10.71 -19.83 3.91
C GLU A 200 10.04 -19.17 5.13
N LYS A 201 10.18 -17.85 5.27
CA LYS A 201 9.49 -17.09 6.32
C LYS A 201 7.98 -17.25 6.21
N LYS A 202 7.42 -17.17 4.99
CA LYS A 202 5.98 -17.34 4.75
C LYS A 202 5.50 -18.76 5.06
N ARG A 203 6.25 -19.80 4.69
CA ARG A 203 5.96 -21.21 5.05
C ARG A 203 5.89 -21.41 6.55
N ARG A 204 6.87 -20.89 7.30
CA ARG A 204 6.90 -20.98 8.77
C ARG A 204 5.73 -20.25 9.41
N ALA A 205 5.35 -19.08 8.89
CA ALA A 205 4.20 -18.31 9.37
C ALA A 205 2.90 -19.10 9.19
N VAL A 206 2.65 -19.66 8.00
CA VAL A 206 1.45 -20.47 7.73
C VAL A 206 1.40 -21.71 8.61
N ALA A 207 2.50 -22.45 8.75
CA ALA A 207 2.56 -23.63 9.61
C ALA A 207 2.27 -23.29 11.10
N LYS A 208 2.73 -22.12 11.56
CA LYS A 208 2.46 -21.64 12.93
C LYS A 208 0.98 -21.32 13.12
N GLU A 209 0.33 -20.66 12.17
CA GLU A 209 -1.11 -20.35 12.23
C GLU A 209 -1.98 -21.61 12.13
N GLU A 210 -1.63 -22.57 11.26
CA GLU A 210 -2.31 -23.87 11.19
C GLU A 210 -2.20 -24.64 12.51
N ARG A 211 -1.03 -24.61 13.18
CA ARG A 211 -0.86 -25.24 14.49
C ARG A 211 -1.73 -24.59 15.57
N LYS A 212 -1.85 -23.26 15.57
CA LYS A 212 -2.72 -22.52 16.49
C LYS A 212 -4.20 -22.87 16.28
N LEU A 213 -4.66 -22.88 15.02
CA LEU A 213 -6.03 -23.24 14.67
C LEU A 213 -6.37 -24.67 15.14
N ARG A 214 -5.49 -25.64 14.89
CA ARG A 214 -5.67 -27.03 15.36
C ARG A 214 -5.70 -27.13 16.89
N GLN A 215 -4.96 -26.29 17.62
CA GLN A 215 -5.01 -26.27 19.09
C GLN A 215 -6.32 -25.68 19.61
N LEU A 216 -6.84 -24.64 18.97
CA LEU A 216 -8.15 -24.05 19.31
C LEU A 216 -9.29 -25.04 19.05
N GLU A 217 -9.27 -25.74 17.91
CA GLU A 217 -10.26 -26.78 17.59
C GLU A 217 -10.24 -27.94 18.60
N LYS A 218 -9.05 -28.35 19.06
CA LYS A 218 -8.92 -29.41 20.08
C LYS A 218 -9.44 -28.96 21.45
N LYS A 219 -9.25 -27.70 21.85
CA LYS A 219 -9.82 -27.15 23.08
C LYS A 219 -11.35 -26.97 23.00
N GLY A 220 -11.88 -26.61 21.83
CA GLY A 220 -13.33 -26.47 21.62
C GLY A 220 -14.11 -27.79 21.54
N LYS A 221 -13.44 -28.92 21.28
CA LYS A 221 -14.06 -30.26 21.25
C LYS A 221 -13.83 -31.10 22.52
N GLY A 222 -13.14 -30.55 23.52
CA GLY A 222 -12.77 -31.23 24.77
C GLY A 222 -13.54 -30.77 26.01
N GLY A 223 -14.76 -30.25 25.86
CA GLY A 223 -15.65 -30.03 27.01
C GLY A 223 -16.12 -31.37 27.58
N PRO A 224 -16.09 -31.58 28.91
CA PRO A 224 -16.54 -32.84 29.49
C PRO A 224 -18.02 -33.02 29.19
N ALA A 225 -18.38 -34.16 28.59
CA ALA A 225 -19.76 -34.63 28.54
C ALA A 225 -20.21 -34.94 29.97
N GLY A 226 -20.57 -33.90 30.71
CA GLY A 226 -21.22 -33.97 31.99
C GLY A 226 -22.58 -34.62 31.80
N ARG A 227 -22.68 -35.84 32.31
CA ARG A 227 -23.90 -36.63 32.45
C ARG A 227 -24.87 -35.85 33.33
N MET A 228 -25.71 -34.99 32.75
CA MET A 228 -26.88 -34.43 33.43
C MET A 228 -28.08 -35.31 33.10
N SER A 229 -28.46 -36.11 34.09
CA SER A 229 -29.80 -36.65 34.24
C SER A 229 -30.82 -35.51 34.21
N LEU A 230 -31.79 -35.60 33.30
CA LEU A 230 -33.01 -34.80 33.33
C LEU A 230 -33.87 -35.24 34.53
N PRO A 231 -34.34 -34.31 35.38
CA PRO A 231 -35.57 -34.50 36.14
C PRO A 231 -36.75 -33.98 35.31
N GLN A 232 -37.74 -34.85 35.18
CA GLN A 232 -39.08 -34.54 34.69
C GLN A 232 -39.81 -33.57 35.63
N ASP A 233 -40.60 -32.70 34.99
CA ASP A 233 -41.82 -32.05 35.45
C ASP A 233 -41.74 -31.00 36.57
N TRP A 234 -41.97 -29.73 36.17
CA TRP A 234 -43.01 -28.89 36.79
C TRP A 234 -43.44 -27.77 35.82
N GLU A 235 -44.76 -27.63 35.66
CA GLU A 235 -45.45 -26.56 34.94
C GLU A 235 -45.73 -25.36 35.87
N ALA A 236 -45.90 -24.18 35.24
CA ALA A 236 -46.41 -22.89 35.77
C ALA A 236 -45.54 -22.18 36.82
N GLU A 237 -45.43 -20.84 36.89
CA GLU A 237 -46.30 -19.76 36.44
C GLU A 237 -45.47 -18.46 36.34
N ALA A 238 -46.06 -17.43 35.74
CA ALA A 238 -45.46 -16.16 35.38
C ALA A 238 -44.89 -15.32 36.54
N THR A 239 -43.81 -14.58 36.28
CA THR A 239 -43.64 -13.21 36.82
C THR A 239 -42.76 -12.38 35.89
N LYS A 240 -43.25 -11.18 35.55
CA LYS A 240 -42.52 -10.12 34.84
C LYS A 240 -41.35 -9.65 35.69
N ASP A 241 -40.24 -9.29 35.04
CA ASP A 241 -39.59 -8.00 35.28
C ASP A 241 -38.76 -7.57 34.05
N GLN A 242 -38.92 -6.29 33.71
CA GLN A 242 -38.18 -5.59 32.67
C GLN A 242 -36.81 -5.20 33.21
N GLU A 243 -35.74 -5.68 32.58
CA GLU A 243 -34.46 -4.95 32.58
C GLU A 243 -33.87 -4.97 31.17
N THR A 244 -33.43 -3.79 30.77
CA THR A 244 -32.95 -3.41 29.45
C THR A 244 -31.48 -3.79 29.33
N GLU A 245 -31.17 -4.79 28.52
CA GLU A 245 -29.82 -5.01 28.00
C GLU A 245 -29.94 -5.37 26.52
N ASP A 246 -29.22 -4.65 25.66
CA ASP A 246 -29.05 -4.94 24.24
C ASP A 246 -28.45 -6.35 24.07
N THR A 247 -29.32 -7.36 23.99
CA THR A 247 -28.93 -8.72 23.68
C THR A 247 -28.55 -8.79 22.20
N VAL A 248 -27.24 -8.76 21.92
CA VAL A 248 -26.72 -9.16 20.61
C VAL A 248 -27.02 -10.65 20.40
N THR A 249 -28.02 -10.95 19.58
CA THR A 249 -28.43 -12.31 19.24
C THR A 249 -27.36 -12.96 18.34
N ILE A 250 -26.36 -13.61 18.93
CA ILE A 250 -25.36 -14.39 18.16
C ILE A 250 -25.98 -15.73 17.77
N LYS A 251 -26.64 -15.79 16.59
CA LYS A 251 -27.08 -17.07 15.99
C LYS A 251 -25.89 -17.77 15.34
N ARG A 252 -25.45 -18.90 15.91
CA ARG A 252 -24.38 -19.74 15.32
C ARG A 252 -24.98 -20.68 14.28
N VAL A 253 -24.76 -20.40 13.00
CA VAL A 253 -25.23 -21.24 11.90
C VAL A 253 -24.17 -22.31 11.56
N THR A 254 -24.51 -23.59 11.75
CA THR A 254 -23.69 -24.72 11.29
C THR A 254 -24.20 -25.25 9.96
N GLY A 255 -23.50 -24.93 8.87
CA GLY A 255 -23.76 -25.51 7.55
C GLY A 255 -22.94 -26.79 7.34
N VAL A 256 -23.62 -27.91 7.01
CA VAL A 256 -22.95 -29.13 6.55
C VAL A 256 -22.73 -29.02 5.04
N VAL A 257 -21.49 -28.86 4.60
CA VAL A 257 -21.14 -28.86 3.17
C VAL A 257 -21.00 -30.30 2.68
N SER A 258 -22.06 -30.86 2.11
CA SER A 258 -21.96 -32.15 1.40
C SER A 258 -21.44 -31.92 -0.03
N ARG A 259 -20.16 -32.24 -0.29
CA ARG A 259 -19.60 -32.25 -1.64
C ARG A 259 -19.90 -33.59 -2.32
N LYS A 260 -20.81 -33.63 -3.30
CA LYS A 260 -20.83 -34.66 -4.35
C LYS A 260 -20.69 -34.00 -5.72
N GLY A 261 -19.44 -33.81 -6.15
CA GLY A 261 -19.15 -33.47 -7.55
C GLY A 261 -18.98 -34.76 -8.35
N LYS A 262 -19.68 -34.91 -9.49
CA LYS A 262 -19.36 -35.92 -10.50
C LYS A 262 -18.24 -35.39 -11.40
N ARG A 263 -17.21 -36.22 -11.65
CA ARG A 263 -16.16 -36.03 -12.67
C ARG A 263 -15.22 -34.80 -12.50
N GLY A 264 -14.76 -34.54 -11.28
CA GLY A 264 -13.48 -33.83 -11.07
C GLY A 264 -13.45 -32.33 -11.39
N LYS A 265 -14.59 -31.64 -11.49
CA LYS A 265 -14.64 -30.16 -11.56
C LYS A 265 -15.28 -29.57 -10.29
N PRO A 266 -14.70 -28.53 -9.67
CA PRO A 266 -15.34 -27.85 -8.55
C PRO A 266 -16.54 -27.02 -9.07
N THR A 267 -17.72 -27.25 -8.50
CA THR A 267 -18.92 -26.43 -8.73
C THR A 267 -19.10 -25.51 -7.52
N TYR A 268 -19.22 -24.20 -7.75
CA TYR A 268 -19.56 -23.26 -6.68
C TYR A 268 -21.08 -23.23 -6.50
N VAL A 269 -21.54 -23.38 -5.26
CA VAL A 269 -22.96 -23.25 -4.90
C VAL A 269 -23.12 -21.89 -4.23
N SER A 270 -24.07 -21.06 -4.70
CA SER A 270 -24.45 -19.85 -3.97
C SER A 270 -25.25 -20.25 -2.74
N VAL A 271 -24.72 -19.85 -1.59
CA VAL A 271 -25.35 -20.04 -0.29
C VAL A 271 -25.88 -18.68 0.12
N THR A 272 -27.19 -18.52 -0.02
CA THR A 272 -27.94 -17.36 0.44
C THR A 272 -28.46 -17.65 1.87
N LEU A 273 -28.62 -16.61 2.69
CA LEU A 273 -28.94 -16.73 4.13
C LEU A 273 -30.37 -17.24 4.39
N ASP A 274 -31.26 -17.07 3.42
CA ASP A 274 -32.61 -17.63 3.35
C ASP A 274 -32.64 -19.16 3.51
N LYS A 275 -31.63 -19.88 2.98
CA LYS A 275 -31.52 -21.35 3.07
C LYS A 275 -31.25 -21.85 4.50
N PHE A 276 -30.94 -20.95 5.43
CA PHE A 276 -30.79 -21.26 6.85
C PHE A 276 -31.94 -20.71 7.70
N GLY A 277 -33.07 -20.36 7.09
CA GLY A 277 -34.26 -19.87 7.80
C GLY A 277 -34.09 -18.47 8.37
N VAL A 278 -33.19 -17.66 7.79
CA VAL A 278 -32.96 -16.27 8.18
C VAL A 278 -33.56 -15.38 7.11
N ASP A 279 -34.64 -14.68 7.45
CA ASP A 279 -35.28 -13.70 6.57
C ASP A 279 -34.68 -12.29 6.83
N ASN A 280 -34.61 -11.46 5.79
CA ASN A 280 -34.14 -10.07 5.92
C ASN A 280 -35.06 -9.20 6.78
N ALA A 281 -36.28 -9.67 7.08
CA ALA A 281 -37.16 -9.05 8.05
C ALA A 281 -36.57 -9.02 9.47
N ASP A 282 -35.72 -10.00 9.83
CA ASP A 282 -35.06 -10.09 11.15
C ASP A 282 -34.04 -8.96 11.42
N TYR A 283 -33.69 -8.16 10.41
CA TYR A 283 -32.66 -7.12 10.49
C TYR A 283 -33.20 -5.71 10.21
N ARG A 284 -34.51 -5.52 10.08
CA ARG A 284 -35.09 -4.18 9.97
C ARG A 284 -35.50 -3.69 11.35
N PRO A 285 -35.04 -2.51 11.80
CA PRO A 285 -35.62 -1.90 12.99
C PRO A 285 -37.09 -1.56 12.68
N GLU A 286 -38.00 -2.04 13.52
CA GLU A 286 -39.40 -1.63 13.51
C GLU A 286 -39.44 -0.11 13.81
N TYR A 287 -39.99 0.66 12.87
CA TYR A 287 -40.41 2.05 13.10
C TYR A 287 -41.91 2.06 13.37
#